data_AF-A0A497M875-F1
#
_entry.id   AF-A0A497M875-F1
#
_cell.length_a   1.000
_cell.length_b   1.000
_cell.length_c   1.000
_cell.angle_alpha   90.00
_cell.angle_beta   90.00
_cell.angle_gamma   90.00
#
_symmetry.space_group_name_H-M   'P 1'
#
loop_
_entity.id
_entity.type
_entity.pdbx_description
1 polymer ?
#
loop_
_entity_poly.entity_id
_entity_poly.type
_entity_poly.pdbx_seq_one_letter_code
_entity_poly.pdbx_strand_id
1 'polypeptide(L)'
;GLGLEEVGSLEVGKKADIILINLSKPHLKPLHNIYASMVYSARASDVETVIVNGKILMENRKVKSLDESFVMEKAEKAAFNLLSR
;
A
#
# COMPACT_ATOMS: atom_id res chain seq x y z
N GLY A 1 -2.24 -12.19 19.18
CA GLY A 1 -2.68 -11.42 17.99
C GLY A 1 -2.46 -9.95 18.23
N LEU A 2 -2.54 -9.11 17.20
CA LEU A 2 -2.25 -7.66 17.30
C LEU A 2 -3.34 -6.82 18.01
N GLY A 3 -4.42 -7.43 18.53
CA GLY A 3 -5.51 -6.72 19.23
C GLY A 3 -6.38 -5.83 18.32
N LEU A 4 -6.42 -6.13 17.02
CA LEU A 4 -7.06 -5.29 16.01
C LEU A 4 -8.41 -5.87 15.56
N GLU A 5 -9.46 -5.71 16.38
CA GLU A 5 -10.81 -6.21 16.05
C GLU A 5 -11.59 -5.30 15.09
N GLU A 6 -11.24 -4.02 15.05
CA GLU A 6 -11.91 -2.97 14.25
C GLU A 6 -11.42 -2.88 12.79
N VAL A 7 -10.56 -3.78 12.34
CA VAL A 7 -9.94 -3.77 11.00
C VAL A 7 -9.93 -5.18 10.39
N GLY A 8 -9.48 -5.29 9.13
CA GLY A 8 -9.24 -6.59 8.48
C GLY A 8 -10.46 -7.21 7.78
N SER A 9 -11.62 -6.57 7.84
CA SER A 9 -12.78 -6.90 7.02
C SER A 9 -13.60 -5.65 6.67
N LEU A 10 -14.37 -5.73 5.58
CA LEU A 10 -15.25 -4.66 5.12
C LEU A 10 -16.65 -4.86 5.72
N GLU A 11 -16.83 -4.40 6.95
CA GLU A 11 -18.08 -4.49 7.71
C GLU A 11 -18.48 -3.13 8.26
N VAL A 12 -19.78 -2.87 8.37
CA VAL A 12 -20.30 -1.62 8.94
C VAL A 12 -19.81 -1.49 10.40
N GLY A 13 -19.32 -0.30 10.76
CA GLY A 13 -18.80 -0.01 12.09
C GLY A 13 -17.29 -0.25 12.24
N LYS A 14 -16.63 -0.91 11.28
CA LYS A 14 -15.16 -1.06 11.26
C LYS A 14 -14.48 0.15 10.63
N LYS A 15 -13.18 0.32 10.90
CA LYS A 15 -12.37 1.39 10.30
C LYS A 15 -12.28 1.20 8.80
N ALA A 16 -12.32 2.31 8.08
CA ALA A 16 -12.14 2.33 6.62
C ALA A 16 -10.64 2.23 6.28
N ASP A 17 -10.08 1.03 6.44
CA ASP A 17 -8.73 0.64 6.04
C ASP A 17 -8.82 -0.16 4.73
N ILE A 18 -8.57 0.50 3.59
CA ILE A 18 -8.90 0.00 2.26
C ILE A 18 -7.76 0.29 1.29
N ILE A 19 -7.48 -0.67 0.41
CA ILE A 19 -6.63 -0.47 -0.77
C ILE A 19 -7.43 -0.71 -2.05
N LEU A 20 -7.17 0.08 -3.08
CA LEU A 20 -7.72 -0.12 -4.42
C LEU A 20 -6.60 -0.70 -5.29
N ILE A 21 -6.86 -1.85 -5.92
CA ILE A 21 -5.88 -2.58 -6.73
C ILE A 21 -6.30 -2.55 -8.21
N ASN A 22 -5.37 -2.20 -9.10
CA ASN A 22 -5.56 -2.19 -10.53
C ASN A 22 -5.32 -3.59 -11.15
N LEU A 23 -6.40 -4.30 -11.46
CA LEU A 23 -6.37 -5.66 -12.03
C LEU A 23 -6.20 -5.70 -13.56
N SER A 24 -5.96 -4.56 -14.21
CA SER A 24 -5.83 -4.43 -15.67
C SER A 24 -4.38 -4.47 -16.15
N LYS A 25 -3.44 -4.90 -15.30
CA LYS A 25 -2.02 -5.01 -15.64
C LYS A 25 -1.71 -6.33 -16.37
N PRO A 26 -0.76 -6.34 -17.33
CA PRO A 26 -0.45 -7.55 -18.10
C PRO A 26 -0.09 -8.78 -17.26
N HIS A 27 0.64 -8.60 -16.15
CA HIS A 27 1.04 -9.71 -15.27
C HIS A 27 -0.12 -10.29 -14.43
N LEU A 28 -1.31 -9.71 -14.52
CA LEU A 28 -2.54 -10.21 -13.88
C LEU A 28 -3.51 -10.84 -14.89
N LYS A 29 -3.10 -11.00 -16.15
CA LYS A 29 -3.93 -11.57 -17.22
C LYS A 29 -3.39 -12.92 -17.70
N PRO A 30 -4.29 -13.87 -18.04
CA PRO A 30 -5.75 -13.84 -17.83
C PRO A 30 -6.14 -13.93 -16.33
N LEU A 31 -7.24 -13.26 -15.95
CA LEU A 31 -7.73 -13.27 -14.57
C LEU A 31 -8.74 -14.41 -14.38
N HIS A 32 -8.26 -15.62 -14.09
CA HIS A 32 -9.14 -16.78 -13.88
C HIS A 32 -9.70 -16.87 -12.45
N ASN A 33 -8.89 -16.53 -11.44
CA ASN A 33 -9.28 -16.54 -10.04
C ASN A 33 -8.65 -15.35 -9.33
N ILE A 34 -9.48 -14.40 -8.92
CA ILE A 34 -9.02 -13.16 -8.27
C ILE A 34 -8.25 -13.42 -6.98
N TYR A 35 -8.64 -14.40 -6.16
CA TYR A 35 -7.95 -14.69 -4.90
C TYR A 35 -6.55 -15.24 -5.15
N ALA A 36 -6.42 -16.20 -6.07
CA ALA A 36 -5.12 -16.72 -6.47
C ALA A 36 -4.24 -15.61 -7.09
N SER A 37 -4.81 -14.78 -7.96
CA SER A 37 -4.10 -13.65 -8.54
C SER A 37 -3.65 -12.62 -7.50
N MET A 38 -4.47 -12.33 -6.48
CA MET A 38 -4.08 -11.42 -5.39
C MET A 38 -2.95 -11.99 -4.53
N VAL A 39 -2.96 -13.30 -4.26
CA VAL A 39 -1.94 -13.94 -3.40
C VAL A 39 -0.63 -14.18 -4.14
N TYR A 40 -0.69 -14.59 -5.42
CA TYR A 40 0.49 -15.09 -6.14
C TYR A 40 1.01 -14.18 -7.26
N SER A 41 0.21 -13.22 -7.75
CA SER A 41 0.56 -12.43 -8.93
C SER A 41 0.57 -10.92 -8.68
N ALA A 42 -0.30 -10.43 -7.81
CA ALA A 42 -0.39 -9.02 -7.47
C ALA A 42 0.88 -8.52 -6.78
N ARG A 43 1.22 -7.26 -7.07
CA ARG A 43 2.40 -6.57 -6.56
C ARG A 43 1.97 -5.30 -5.85
N ALA A 44 2.85 -4.77 -4.99
CA ALA A 44 2.64 -3.45 -4.37
C ALA A 44 2.46 -2.33 -5.43
N SER A 45 3.07 -2.49 -6.61
CA SER A 45 2.89 -1.59 -7.75
C SER A 45 1.49 -1.58 -8.37
N ASP A 46 0.64 -2.55 -8.02
CA ASP A 46 -0.74 -2.62 -8.52
C ASP A 46 -1.70 -1.88 -7.60
N VAL A 47 -1.28 -1.51 -6.39
CA VAL A 47 -2.06 -0.65 -5.49
C VAL A 47 -2.06 0.78 -6.03
N GLU A 48 -3.26 1.34 -6.21
CA GLU A 48 -3.48 2.66 -6.80
C GLU A 48 -3.84 3.70 -5.75
N THR A 49 -4.69 3.33 -4.79
CA THR A 49 -5.18 4.21 -3.72
C THR A 49 -5.14 3.48 -2.38
N VAL A 50 -4.75 4.18 -1.32
CA VAL A 50 -4.68 3.67 0.06
C VAL A 50 -5.47 4.62 0.96
N ILE A 51 -6.39 4.05 1.72
CA ILE A 51 -7.24 4.74 2.68
C ILE A 51 -6.98 4.10 4.05
N VAL A 52 -6.70 4.91 5.06
CA VAL A 52 -6.50 4.47 6.45
C VAL A 52 -7.39 5.30 7.35
N ASN A 53 -8.26 4.62 8.11
CA ASN A 53 -9.27 5.25 8.96
C ASN A 53 -10.06 6.36 8.23
N GLY A 54 -10.45 6.09 6.97
CA GLY A 54 -11.19 7.04 6.13
C GLY A 54 -10.35 8.16 5.51
N LYS A 55 -9.05 8.27 5.81
CA LYS A 55 -8.16 9.26 5.21
C LYS A 55 -7.39 8.67 4.03
N ILE A 56 -7.44 9.36 2.89
CA ILE A 56 -6.67 8.99 1.70
C ILE A 56 -5.18 9.34 1.93
N LEU A 57 -4.32 8.33 2.01
CA LEU A 57 -2.86 8.51 2.18
C LEU A 57 -2.12 8.45 0.84
N MET A 58 -2.64 7.70 -0.13
CA MET A 58 -2.17 7.66 -1.51
C MET A 58 -3.38 7.63 -2.45
N GLU A 59 -3.33 8.37 -3.55
CA GLU A 59 -4.37 8.40 -4.58
C GLU A 59 -3.74 8.42 -5.97
N ASN A 60 -4.21 7.58 -6.88
CA ASN A 60 -3.66 7.49 -8.24
C ASN A 60 -2.13 7.35 -8.24
N ARG A 61 -1.60 6.53 -7.31
CA ARG A 61 -0.16 6.30 -7.06
C ARG A 61 0.64 7.52 -6.60
N LYS A 62 0.00 8.62 -6.20
CA LYS A 62 0.65 9.78 -5.60
C LYS A 62 0.47 9.75 -4.08
N VAL A 63 1.56 9.65 -3.33
CA VAL A 63 1.52 9.73 -1.87
C VAL A 63 1.13 11.15 -1.47
N LYS A 64 0.11 11.27 -0.61
CA LYS A 64 -0.41 12.55 -0.11
C LYS A 64 0.02 12.83 1.33
N SER A 65 0.50 11.82 2.04
CA SER A 65 0.82 11.91 3.47
C SER A 65 2.26 12.33 3.76
N LEU A 66 3.15 12.25 2.78
CA LEU A 66 4.60 12.45 2.93
C LEU A 66 5.17 13.09 1.66
N ASP A 67 6.27 13.83 1.82
CA ASP A 67 7.12 14.27 0.71
C ASP A 67 8.13 13.14 0.42
N GLU A 68 7.98 12.51 -0.75
CA GLU A 68 8.83 11.38 -1.16
C GLU A 68 10.31 11.79 -1.31
N SER A 69 10.58 12.97 -1.87
CA SER A 69 11.96 13.44 -2.08
C SER A 69 12.66 13.70 -0.74
N PHE A 70 11.95 14.31 0.21
CA PHE A 70 12.48 14.54 1.55
C PHE A 70 12.75 13.23 2.31
N VAL A 71 11.86 12.22 2.17
CA VAL A 71 12.06 10.91 2.79
C VAL A 71 13.27 10.19 2.21
N MET A 72 13.45 10.25 0.89
CA MET A 72 14.60 9.67 0.21
C MET A 72 15.92 10.32 0.63
N GLU A 73 15.98 11.65 0.69
CA GLU A 73 17.17 12.38 1.16
C GLU A 73 17.54 11.96 2.59
N LYS A 74 16.55 11.86 3.49
CA LYS A 74 16.78 11.40 4.86
C LYS A 74 17.31 9.98 4.92
N ALA A 75 16.81 9.08 4.08
CA ALA A 75 17.26 7.70 4.02
C ALA A 75 18.72 7.61 3.56
N GLU A 76 19.09 8.35 2.50
CA GLU A 76 20.47 8.42 2.00
C GLU A 76 21.43 8.98 3.04
N LYS A 77 21.05 10.08 3.71
CA LYS A 77 21.84 10.66 4.78
C LYS A 77 22.05 9.70 5.95
N ALA A 78 21.01 8.95 6.32
CA ALA A 78 21.12 7.93 7.36
C ALA A 78 22.10 6.81 6.97
N ALA A 79 22.05 6.34 5.71
CA ALA A 79 22.98 5.34 5.20
C ALA A 79 24.43 5.85 5.20
N PHE A 80 24.66 7.08 4.75
CA PHE A 80 25.99 7.70 4.78
C PHE A 80 26.56 7.81 6.20
N ASN A 81 25.73 8.20 7.17
CA ASN A 81 26.14 8.30 8.57
C ASN A 81 26.52 6.94 9.18
N LEU A 82 25.91 5.84 8.71
CA LEU A 82 26.28 4.49 9.18
C LEU A 82 27.62 4.03 8.62
N LEU A 83 27.96 4.40 7.38
CA LEU A 83 29.23 4.08 6.74
C LEU A 83 30.40 4.94 7.25
N SER A 84 30.10 6.11 7.82
CA SER A 84 31.09 7.04 8.38
C SER A 84 31.36 6.81 9.88
N ARG A 85 30.85 5.71 10.44
CA ARG A 85 31.16 5.22 11.79
C ARG A 85 32.29 4.21 11.73
#